data_AF-R7S626-F1
#
_entry.id   AF-R7S626-F1
#
_cell.length_a   1.000
_cell.length_b   1.000
_cell.length_c   1.000
_cell.angle_alpha   90.00
_cell.angle_beta   90.00
_cell.angle_gamma   90.00
#
_symmetry.space_group_name_H-M   'P 1'
#
loop_
_entity.id
_entity.type
_entity.pdbx_description
1 polymer ?
#
loop_
_entity_poly.entity_id
_entity_poly.type
_entity_poly.pdbx_seq_one_letter_code
_entity_poly.pdbx_strand_id
1 'polypeptide(L)'
;MAVFRAQGDPLRVDDAQQDIKMRGELRGLMDGGLANVSSVAGAQMAYTAKRYCTTIVLQYRIKLVGWPDDIVFDDLSRIAGGERISRLLALWKSGSMHFVPLTDPAELDAAKKDPLLVAPARLHRGVAL
;
A
#
# COMPACT_ATOMS: atom_id res chain seq x y z
N MET A 1 -4.95 32.42 -40.34
CA MET A 1 -5.60 31.42 -39.47
C MET A 1 -4.55 30.37 -39.11
N ALA A 2 -3.81 30.56 -38.03
CA ALA A 2 -2.79 29.61 -37.59
C ALA A 2 -3.35 28.76 -36.44
N VAL A 3 -3.36 27.45 -36.65
CA VAL A 3 -3.87 26.44 -35.73
C VAL A 3 -2.84 26.24 -34.61
N PHE A 4 -3.20 26.58 -33.38
CA PHE A 4 -2.42 26.17 -32.21
C PHE A 4 -2.61 24.65 -32.01
N ARG A 5 -1.59 23.87 -32.38
CA ARG A 5 -1.47 22.48 -31.91
C ARG A 5 -0.87 22.51 -30.50
N ALA A 6 -1.64 22.02 -29.53
CA ALA A 6 -1.17 21.81 -28.16
C ALA A 6 -0.02 20.79 -28.18
N GLN A 7 1.19 21.27 -27.90
CA GLN A 7 2.36 20.43 -27.70
C GLN A 7 2.30 19.93 -26.25
N GLY A 8 1.94 18.65 -26.08
CA GLY A 8 2.05 17.98 -24.79
C GLY A 8 3.52 17.95 -24.36
N ASP A 9 3.78 18.37 -23.13
CA ASP A 9 5.11 18.43 -22.51
C ASP A 9 5.69 17.00 -22.32
N PRO A 10 6.79 16.63 -22.99
CA PRO A 10 7.38 15.29 -22.93
C PRO A 10 7.74 14.85 -21.52
N LEU A 11 8.19 15.79 -20.66
CA LEU A 11 8.59 15.49 -19.29
C LEU A 11 7.43 14.91 -18.47
N ARG A 12 6.20 15.42 -18.69
CA ARG A 12 5.00 14.94 -17.98
C ARG A 12 4.58 13.54 -18.41
N VAL A 13 4.92 13.13 -19.63
CA VAL A 13 4.60 11.79 -20.15
C VAL A 13 5.57 10.76 -19.58
N ASP A 14 6.87 11.09 -19.55
CA ASP A 14 7.90 10.23 -18.97
C ASP A 14 7.69 10.04 -17.45
N ASP A 15 7.36 11.11 -16.73
CA ASP A 15 7.03 11.06 -15.30
C ASP A 15 5.81 10.17 -15.01
N ALA A 16 4.76 10.28 -15.83
CA ALA A 16 3.55 9.47 -15.67
C ALA A 16 3.82 7.99 -15.96
N GLN A 17 4.62 7.68 -16.99
CA GLN A 17 4.99 6.31 -17.31
C GLN A 17 5.88 5.69 -16.23
N GLN A 18 6.82 6.47 -15.68
CA GLN A 18 7.66 6.05 -14.57
C GLN A 18 6.82 5.82 -13.30
N ASP A 19 5.84 6.68 -13.00
CA ASP A 19 4.91 6.49 -11.88
C ASP A 19 4.09 5.20 -12.03
N ILE A 20 3.52 4.94 -13.22
CA ILE A 20 2.79 3.69 -13.50
C ILE A 20 3.68 2.47 -13.27
N LYS A 21 4.93 2.50 -13.76
CA LYS A 21 5.89 1.41 -13.61
C LYS A 21 6.22 1.15 -12.13
N MET A 22 6.51 2.19 -11.35
CA MET A 22 6.83 2.06 -9.93
C MET A 22 5.65 1.51 -9.13
N ARG A 23 4.42 1.94 -9.44
CA ARG A 23 3.20 1.40 -8.80
C ARG A 23 3.00 -0.07 -9.11
N GLY A 24 3.22 -0.48 -10.36
CA GLY A 24 3.15 -1.88 -10.78
C GLY A 24 4.19 -2.74 -10.07
N GLU A 25 5.43 -2.26 -10.01
CA GLU A 25 6.53 -2.95 -9.32
C GLU A 25 6.25 -3.11 -7.82
N LEU A 26 5.85 -2.03 -7.14
CA LEU A 26 5.53 -2.08 -5.71
C LEU A 26 4.38 -3.04 -5.42
N ARG A 27 3.32 -3.03 -6.24
CA ARG A 27 2.19 -3.96 -6.09
C ARG A 27 2.65 -5.42 -6.21
N GLY A 28 3.43 -5.74 -7.25
CA GLY A 28 3.96 -7.10 -7.44
C GLY A 28 4.85 -7.55 -6.29
N LEU A 29 5.69 -6.66 -5.76
CA LEU A 29 6.54 -6.94 -4.61
C LEU A 29 5.74 -7.18 -3.32
N MET A 30 4.70 -6.37 -3.07
CA MET A 30 3.84 -6.55 -1.89
C MET A 30 3.00 -7.82 -1.98
N ASP A 31 2.38 -8.10 -3.13
CA ASP A 31 1.61 -9.33 -3.34
C ASP A 31 2.51 -10.58 -3.22
N GLY A 32 3.72 -10.54 -3.78
CA GLY A 32 4.73 -11.58 -3.60
C GLY A 32 5.17 -11.75 -2.14
N GLY A 33 5.36 -10.65 -1.41
CA GLY A 33 5.68 -10.65 0.02
C GLY A 33 4.56 -11.27 0.86
N LEU A 34 3.29 -10.93 0.57
CA LEU A 34 2.14 -11.54 1.21
C LEU A 34 2.08 -13.04 0.95
N ALA A 35 2.22 -13.46 -0.31
CA ALA A 35 2.18 -14.87 -0.66
C ALA A 35 3.30 -15.66 0.05
N ASN A 36 4.50 -15.08 0.13
CA ASN A 36 5.63 -15.70 0.82
C ASN A 36 5.39 -15.86 2.33
N VAL A 37 4.92 -14.81 3.01
CA VAL A 37 4.72 -14.84 4.47
C VAL A 37 3.48 -15.64 4.86
N SER A 38 2.41 -15.60 4.06
CA SER A 38 1.15 -16.31 4.35
C SER A 38 1.13 -17.76 3.89
N SER A 39 2.07 -18.16 3.01
CA SER A 39 1.98 -19.40 2.22
C SER A 39 0.72 -19.51 1.34
N VAL A 40 0.01 -18.41 1.09
CA VAL A 40 -1.18 -18.38 0.24
C VAL A 40 -0.81 -17.88 -1.15
N ALA A 41 -0.80 -18.79 -2.12
CA ALA A 41 -0.55 -18.43 -3.51
C ALA A 41 -1.62 -17.44 -4.01
N GLY A 42 -1.16 -16.35 -4.64
CA GLY A 42 -2.04 -15.31 -5.18
C GLY A 42 -2.68 -14.41 -4.12
N ALA A 43 -2.15 -14.37 -2.89
CA ALA A 43 -2.56 -13.38 -1.90
C ALA A 43 -2.35 -11.96 -2.45
N GLN A 44 -3.40 -11.14 -2.34
CA GLN A 44 -3.39 -9.77 -2.84
C GLN A 44 -3.58 -8.79 -1.69
N MET A 45 -2.96 -7.62 -1.84
CA MET A 45 -3.08 -6.57 -0.84
C MET A 45 -4.50 -6.02 -0.74
N ALA A 46 -4.94 -5.75 0.50
CA ALA A 46 -6.19 -5.08 0.80
C ALA A 46 -5.92 -3.75 1.51
N TYR A 47 -6.35 -2.63 0.93
CA TYR A 47 -6.00 -1.30 1.42
C TYR A 47 -7.08 -0.63 2.28
N THR A 48 -8.34 -1.09 2.20
CA THR A 48 -9.37 -0.57 3.11
C THR A 48 -9.15 -1.16 4.51
N ALA A 49 -9.26 -0.33 5.56
CA ALA A 49 -9.00 -0.75 6.94
C ALA A 49 -9.74 -2.05 7.32
N LYS A 50 -11.03 -2.12 6.93
CA LYS A 50 -11.85 -3.31 7.16
C LYS A 50 -11.27 -4.55 6.46
N ARG A 51 -10.98 -4.48 5.16
CA ARG A 51 -10.47 -5.65 4.42
C ARG A 51 -9.04 -6.00 4.80
N TYR A 52 -8.21 -5.00 5.09
CA TYR A 52 -6.86 -5.20 5.60
C TYR A 52 -6.92 -5.98 6.92
N CYS A 53 -7.73 -5.52 7.88
CA CYS A 53 -7.91 -6.22 9.15
C CYS A 53 -8.45 -7.64 8.95
N THR A 54 -9.56 -7.82 8.21
CA THR A 54 -10.17 -9.15 8.09
C THR A 54 -9.30 -10.14 7.31
N THR A 55 -8.62 -9.68 6.27
CA THR A 55 -7.92 -10.57 5.32
C THR A 55 -6.44 -10.70 5.69
N ILE A 56 -5.73 -9.58 5.80
CA ILE A 56 -4.28 -9.61 6.03
C ILE A 56 -3.99 -9.92 7.50
N VAL A 57 -4.67 -9.23 8.42
CA VAL A 57 -4.40 -9.37 9.86
C VAL A 57 -5.03 -10.64 10.44
N LEU A 58 -6.34 -10.84 10.27
CA LEU A 58 -7.05 -11.92 10.96
C LEU A 58 -6.96 -13.25 10.21
N GLN A 59 -7.18 -13.25 8.89
CA GLN A 59 -7.15 -14.48 8.08
C GLN A 59 -5.72 -14.94 7.81
N TYR A 60 -4.83 -14.07 7.33
CA TYR A 60 -3.45 -14.44 7.03
C TYR A 60 -2.52 -14.35 8.25
N ARG A 61 -2.95 -13.72 9.36
CA ARG A 61 -2.11 -13.51 10.55
C ARG A 61 -0.81 -12.79 10.20
N ILE A 62 -0.92 -11.70 9.45
CA ILE A 62 0.19 -10.89 8.98
C ILE A 62 -0.07 -9.42 9.30
N LYS A 63 0.99 -8.68 9.59
CA LYS A 63 0.96 -7.21 9.60
C LYS A 63 2.04 -6.62 8.72
N LEU A 64 1.73 -5.49 8.12
CA LEU A 64 2.66 -4.60 7.43
C LEU A 64 3.33 -3.70 8.45
N VAL A 65 4.66 -3.72 8.48
CA VAL A 65 5.50 -2.88 9.33
C VAL A 65 6.21 -1.86 8.45
N GLY A 66 6.45 -0.66 8.99
CA GLY A 66 7.31 0.35 8.36
C GLY A 66 6.65 1.17 7.25
N TRP A 67 5.32 1.14 7.15
CA TRP A 67 4.61 2.13 6.34
C TRP A 67 4.81 3.53 6.93
N PRO A 68 5.20 4.54 6.14
CA PRO A 68 5.52 5.87 6.66
C PRO A 68 4.26 6.64 7.12
N ASP A 69 4.33 7.26 8.29
CA ASP A 69 3.20 7.98 8.92
C ASP A 69 2.68 9.19 8.13
N ASP A 70 3.53 9.79 7.31
CA ASP A 70 3.20 10.96 6.49
C ASP A 70 2.47 10.59 5.18
N ILE A 71 2.42 9.31 4.82
CA ILE A 71 1.69 8.81 3.66
C ILE A 71 0.45 8.06 4.15
N VAL A 72 -0.72 8.54 3.74
CA VAL A 72 -1.99 7.86 4.05
C VAL A 72 -1.97 6.45 3.48
N PHE A 73 -2.34 5.47 4.31
CA PHE A 73 -2.50 4.09 3.87
C PHE A 73 -3.77 3.98 3.01
N ASP A 74 -3.59 3.78 1.71
CA ASP A 74 -4.64 3.63 0.71
C ASP A 74 -4.10 2.81 -0.47
N ASP A 75 -4.97 2.48 -1.42
CA ASP A 75 -4.56 1.82 -2.66
C ASP A 75 -3.47 2.63 -3.36
N LEU A 76 -2.44 1.93 -3.84
CA LEU A 76 -1.30 2.55 -4.50
C LEU A 76 -1.72 3.44 -5.66
N SER A 77 -2.85 3.21 -6.34
CA SER A 77 -3.38 4.07 -7.42
C SER A 77 -3.99 5.39 -6.91
N ARG A 78 -4.39 5.45 -5.65
CA ARG A 78 -5.03 6.62 -5.01
C ARG A 78 -4.03 7.52 -4.30
N ILE A 79 -2.82 7.03 -4.06
CA ILE A 79 -1.72 7.84 -3.51
C ILE A 79 -1.25 8.82 -4.59
N ALA A 80 -1.42 10.11 -4.34
CA ALA A 80 -1.02 11.15 -5.28
C ALA A 80 0.50 11.38 -5.27
N GLY A 81 1.09 11.49 -6.48
CA GLY A 81 2.50 11.87 -6.69
C GLY A 81 3.47 10.69 -6.73
N GLY A 82 4.27 10.63 -7.80
CA GLY A 82 5.27 9.58 -8.01
C GLY A 82 6.40 9.56 -6.97
N GLU A 83 6.72 10.69 -6.35
CA GLU A 83 7.70 10.77 -5.26
C GLU A 83 7.31 9.87 -4.06
N ARG A 84 6.03 9.90 -3.68
CA ARG A 84 5.50 9.07 -2.58
C ARG A 84 5.60 7.59 -2.92
N ILE A 85 5.24 7.21 -4.15
CA ILE A 85 5.38 5.82 -4.62
C ILE A 85 6.85 5.39 -4.65
N SER A 86 7.74 6.24 -5.16
CA SER A 86 9.18 5.99 -5.19
C SER A 86 9.74 5.77 -3.79
N ARG A 87 9.31 6.58 -2.80
CA ARG A 87 9.70 6.41 -1.40
C ARG A 87 9.19 5.09 -0.81
N LEU A 88 7.92 4.73 -1.04
CA LEU A 88 7.39 3.44 -0.60
C LEU A 88 8.15 2.26 -1.21
N LEU A 89 8.50 2.36 -2.49
CA LEU A 89 9.30 1.35 -3.19
C LEU A 89 10.71 1.22 -2.59
N ALA A 90 11.36 2.34 -2.28
CA ALA A 90 12.67 2.34 -1.62
C ALA A 90 12.62 1.75 -0.20
N LEU A 91 11.59 2.10 0.58
CA LEU A 91 11.36 1.52 1.91
C LEU A 91 11.14 0.01 1.84
N TRP A 92 10.37 -0.47 0.84
CA TRP A 92 10.19 -1.89 0.62
C TRP A 92 11.51 -2.60 0.27
N LYS A 93 12.23 -2.08 -0.73
CA LYS A 93 13.48 -2.69 -1.21
C LYS A 93 14.59 -2.69 -0.15
N SER A 94 14.61 -1.71 0.74
CA SER A 94 15.54 -1.67 1.87
C SER A 94 15.15 -2.62 3.01
N GLY A 95 13.94 -3.19 2.99
CA GLY A 95 13.40 -3.99 4.09
C GLY A 95 12.86 -3.15 5.26
N SER A 96 12.92 -1.82 5.18
CA SER A 96 12.34 -0.93 6.20
C SER A 96 10.82 -1.08 6.27
N MET A 97 10.19 -1.35 5.12
CA MET A 97 8.78 -1.72 5.01
C MET A 97 8.65 -3.17 4.56
N HIS A 98 7.98 -4.01 5.33
CA HIS A 98 7.84 -5.44 5.05
C HIS A 98 6.67 -6.07 5.80
N PHE A 99 6.25 -7.27 5.37
CA PHE A 99 5.26 -8.07 6.10
C PHE A 99 5.93 -8.96 7.15
N VAL A 100 5.30 -9.07 8.31
CA VAL A 100 5.69 -9.99 9.38
C VAL A 100 4.51 -10.83 9.86
N PRO A 101 4.73 -12.08 10.29
CA PRO A 101 3.71 -12.84 10.99
C PRO A 101 3.24 -12.13 12.25
N LEU A 102 1.93 -12.10 12.46
CA LEU A 102 1.30 -11.61 13.67
C LEU A 102 0.93 -12.79 14.56
N THR A 103 1.76 -13.03 15.58
CA THR A 103 1.60 -14.14 16.51
C THR A 103 1.01 -13.73 17.86
N ASP A 104 0.99 -12.44 18.18
CA ASP A 104 0.48 -11.95 19.45
C ASP A 104 -1.07 -12.06 19.52
N PRO A 105 -1.63 -12.87 20.43
CA PRO A 105 -3.08 -12.98 20.61
C PRO A 105 -3.73 -11.65 21.00
N ALA A 106 -3.05 -10.78 21.75
CA ALA A 106 -3.60 -9.50 22.16
C ALA A 106 -3.81 -8.56 20.97
N GLU A 107 -2.86 -8.52 20.03
CA GLU A 107 -3.01 -7.77 18.78
C GLU A 107 -4.14 -8.35 17.91
N LEU A 108 -4.27 -9.68 17.85
CA LEU A 108 -5.36 -10.33 17.12
C LEU A 108 -6.74 -10.04 17.74
N ASP A 109 -6.84 -10.00 19.07
CA ASP A 109 -8.08 -9.66 19.76
C ASP A 109 -8.40 -8.16 19.64
N ALA A 110 -7.39 -7.29 19.62
CA ALA A 110 -7.57 -5.88 19.30
C ALA A 110 -8.11 -5.70 17.88
N ALA A 111 -7.56 -6.43 16.90
CA ALA A 111 -8.02 -6.41 15.50
C ALA A 111 -9.49 -6.81 15.36
N LYS A 112 -9.96 -7.81 16.13
CA LYS A 112 -11.38 -8.22 16.14
C LYS A 112 -12.30 -7.15 16.73
N LYS A 113 -11.82 -6.38 17.72
CA LYS A 113 -12.60 -5.34 18.39
C LYS A 113 -12.70 -4.08 17.53
N ASP A 114 -11.58 -3.63 17.00
CA ASP A 114 -11.50 -2.42 16.19
C ASP A 114 -10.45 -2.59 15.07
N PRO A 115 -10.89 -2.69 13.80
CA PRO A 115 -10.01 -2.76 12.63
C PRO A 115 -9.01 -1.59 12.52
N LEU A 116 -9.30 -0.43 13.11
CA LEU A 116 -8.45 0.74 13.03
C LEU A 116 -7.21 0.63 13.93
N LEU A 117 -7.25 -0.21 14.98
CA LEU A 117 -6.12 -0.39 15.91
C LEU A 117 -4.95 -1.14 15.28
N VAL A 118 -5.19 -1.88 14.20
CA VAL A 118 -4.18 -2.65 13.47
C VAL A 118 -3.85 -2.06 12.10
N ALA A 119 -4.33 -0.85 11.81
CA ALA A 119 -3.99 -0.15 10.59
C ALA A 119 -2.48 0.18 10.58
N PRO A 120 -1.77 -0.04 9.46
CA PRO A 120 -0.32 0.13 9.40
C PRO A 120 0.12 1.59 9.46
N ALA A 121 -0.79 2.54 9.16
CA ALA A 121 -0.57 3.97 9.29
C ALA A 121 -1.91 4.72 9.33
N ARG A 122 -1.84 6.06 9.28
CA ARG A 122 -3.03 6.92 9.18
C ARG A 122 -3.88 6.53 7.98
N LEU A 123 -5.14 6.20 8.24
CA LEU A 123 -6.16 5.99 7.22
C LEU A 123 -6.76 7.34 6.83
N HIS A 124 -7.30 7.45 5.62
CA HIS A 124 -8.13 8.60 5.27
C HIS A 124 -9.31 8.63 6.27
N ARG A 125 -9.27 9.52 7.26
CA ARG A 125 -10.44 9.79 8.10
C ARG A 125 -11.36 10.67 7.28
N GLY A 126 -12.14 10.03 6.41
CA GLY A 126 -13.06 10.68 5.48
C GLY A 126 -14.50 10.18 5.54
N VAL A 127 -14.86 9.29 6.47
CA VAL A 127 -16.26 8.95 6.78
C VAL A 127 -16.38 8.66 8.28
N ALA A 128 -17.39 9.27 8.90
CA ALA A 128 -17.75 9.14 10.30
C ALA A 128 -18.14 7.70 10.69
N LEU A 129 -18.08 7.45 12.01
CA LEU A 129 -18.69 6.32 12.71
C LEU A 129 -20.13 6.05 12.23
#